data_AF-A0A431NQY2-F1
#
_entry.id   AF-A0A431NQY2-F1
#
_cell.length_a   1.000
_cell.length_b   1.000
_cell.length_c   1.000
_cell.angle_alpha   90.00
_cell.angle_beta   90.00
_cell.angle_gamma   90.00
#
_symmetry.space_group_name_H-M   'P 1'
#
loop_
_entity.id
_entity.type
_entity.pdbx_description
1 polymer ?
#
loop_
_entity_poly.entity_id
_entity_poly.type
_entity_poly.pdbx_seq_one_letter_code
_entity_poly.pdbx_strand_id
1 'polypeptide(L)'
;MMKRLFRFLLLITLLPALAYAGFVAFLGSGSQASVCRGNVVSGRLEGGTRVAYSGENFRAYSLLGYLAGRTFVHSSVRDAIRDAYADLARSHPDLRYVYAEAGWPWGGPFPPHKTHANGTAVDFMVPVRTTDGAITEVPTNALNKYGYALEFDRQGRSGDYQIDWPCICWRWRRPRRRMACACRP
;
A
#
# COMPACT_ATOMS: atom_id res chain seq x y z
N MET A 1 -19.26 -38.75 8.30
CA MET A 1 -19.69 -37.57 9.08
C MET A 1 -18.66 -36.44 9.06
N MET A 2 -17.41 -36.70 9.45
CA MET A 2 -16.31 -35.70 9.55
C MET A 2 -16.01 -34.92 8.25
N LYS A 3 -16.03 -35.58 7.07
CA LYS A 3 -15.83 -34.91 5.77
C LYS A 3 -16.96 -33.93 5.39
N ARG A 4 -18.20 -34.21 5.81
CA ARG A 4 -19.35 -33.33 5.55
C ARG A 4 -19.31 -32.11 6.48
N LEU A 5 -18.97 -32.31 7.75
CA LEU A 5 -18.76 -31.23 8.71
C LEU A 5 -17.59 -30.31 8.28
N PHE A 6 -16.46 -30.89 7.85
CA PHE A 6 -15.32 -30.12 7.35
C PHE A 6 -15.68 -29.29 6.12
N ARG A 7 -16.40 -29.87 5.14
CA ARG A 7 -16.89 -29.14 3.97
C ARG A 7 -17.85 -28.01 4.34
N PHE A 8 -18.73 -28.25 5.31
CA PHE A 8 -19.69 -27.24 5.77
C PHE A 8 -18.97 -26.07 6.47
N LEU A 9 -18.01 -26.35 7.35
CA LEU A 9 -17.16 -25.34 8.00
C LEU A 9 -16.32 -24.56 6.99
N LEU A 10 -15.79 -25.23 5.97
CA LEU A 10 -15.00 -24.59 4.93
C LEU A 10 -15.88 -23.67 4.06
N LEU A 11 -17.10 -24.08 3.72
CA LEU A 11 -18.05 -23.24 2.98
C LEU A 11 -18.49 -22.02 3.79
N ILE A 12 -18.78 -22.20 5.09
CA ILE A 12 -19.18 -21.10 6.00
C ILE A 12 -18.10 -20.02 6.11
N THR A 13 -16.82 -20.38 6.02
CA THR A 13 -15.72 -19.42 6.15
C THR A 13 -15.26 -18.86 4.82
N LEU A 14 -15.18 -19.70 3.77
CA LEU A 14 -14.66 -19.30 2.47
C LEU A 14 -15.63 -18.40 1.70
N LEU A 15 -16.95 -18.68 1.75
CA LEU A 15 -17.93 -17.89 0.99
C LEU A 15 -17.99 -16.43 1.44
N PRO A 16 -18.10 -16.10 2.75
CA PRO A 16 -18.04 -14.71 3.20
C PRO A 16 -16.70 -14.05 2.90
N ALA A 17 -15.58 -14.76 3.01
CA ALA A 17 -14.27 -14.22 2.69
C ALA A 17 -14.15 -13.83 1.21
N LEU A 18 -14.63 -14.69 0.31
CA LEU A 18 -14.68 -14.40 -1.12
C LEU A 18 -15.66 -13.27 -1.45
N ALA A 19 -16.84 -13.26 -0.82
CA ALA A 19 -17.81 -12.18 -0.98
C ALA A 19 -17.23 -10.83 -0.52
N TYR A 20 -16.51 -10.82 0.61
CA TYR A 20 -15.82 -9.64 1.10
C TYR A 20 -14.71 -9.18 0.16
N ALA A 21 -13.86 -10.09 -0.32
CA ALA A 21 -12.82 -9.76 -1.29
C ALA A 21 -13.42 -9.20 -2.60
N GLY A 22 -14.54 -9.78 -3.06
CA GLY A 22 -15.31 -9.27 -4.20
C GLY A 22 -15.89 -7.88 -3.96
N PHE A 23 -16.44 -7.64 -2.76
CA PHE A 23 -16.94 -6.32 -2.35
C PHE A 23 -15.83 -5.28 -2.31
N VAL A 24 -14.67 -5.60 -1.71
CA VAL A 24 -13.49 -4.73 -1.70
C VAL A 24 -12.99 -4.45 -3.11
N ALA A 25 -12.98 -5.46 -3.99
CA ALA A 25 -12.60 -5.28 -5.38
C ALA A 25 -13.56 -4.34 -6.13
N PHE A 26 -14.86 -4.47 -5.89
CA PHE A 26 -15.89 -3.58 -6.43
C PHE A 26 -15.73 -2.14 -5.94
N LEU A 27 -15.46 -1.92 -4.64
CA LEU A 27 -15.17 -0.58 -4.12
C LEU A 27 -13.92 0.02 -4.79
N GLY A 28 -12.90 -0.81 -5.02
CA GLY A 28 -11.63 -0.39 -5.60
C GLY A 28 -11.68 -0.02 -7.09
N SER A 29 -12.68 -0.51 -7.84
CA SER A 29 -12.88 -0.19 -9.26
C SER A 29 -13.71 1.06 -9.50
N GLY A 30 -14.25 1.67 -8.45
CA GLY A 30 -15.05 2.89 -8.55
C GLY A 30 -14.24 4.08 -9.11
N SER A 31 -14.83 4.82 -10.05
CA SER A 31 -14.30 6.07 -10.59
C SER A 31 -14.93 7.31 -9.94
N GLN A 32 -15.66 7.13 -8.84
CA GLN A 32 -16.33 8.24 -8.16
C GLN A 32 -15.32 9.25 -7.63
N ALA A 33 -15.68 10.53 -7.68
CA ALA A 33 -14.90 11.57 -7.04
C ALA A 33 -14.80 11.27 -5.54
N SER A 34 -13.58 11.22 -5.03
CA SER A 34 -13.37 11.00 -3.60
C SER A 34 -13.58 12.30 -2.83
N VAL A 35 -14.04 12.18 -1.59
CA VAL A 35 -14.11 13.30 -0.65
C VAL A 35 -13.43 12.87 0.63
N CYS A 36 -12.40 13.61 1.05
CA CYS A 36 -11.78 13.44 2.35
C CYS A 36 -12.35 14.47 3.33
N ARG A 37 -12.52 14.06 4.59
CA ARG A 37 -12.97 14.92 5.69
C ARG A 37 -12.02 14.78 6.88
N GLY A 38 -11.82 15.87 7.62
CA GLY A 38 -10.93 15.89 8.78
C GLY A 38 -9.45 15.72 8.41
N ASN A 39 -8.66 15.23 9.37
CA ASN A 39 -7.21 15.11 9.23
C ASN A 39 -6.76 13.63 9.17
N VAL A 40 -5.45 13.40 9.04
CA VAL A 40 -4.88 12.06 8.91
C VAL A 40 -5.09 11.16 10.13
N VAL A 41 -5.38 11.70 11.31
CA VAL A 41 -5.61 10.97 12.57
C VAL A 41 -7.10 10.78 12.85
N SER A 42 -7.90 11.82 12.63
CA SER A 42 -9.34 11.86 12.93
C SER A 42 -10.12 12.30 11.69
N GLY A 43 -10.13 11.47 10.67
CA GLY A 43 -10.75 11.77 9.39
C GLY A 43 -11.57 10.63 8.81
N ARG A 44 -12.15 10.88 7.64
CA ARG A 44 -12.93 9.91 6.88
C ARG A 44 -12.69 10.08 5.38
N LEU A 45 -12.92 9.02 4.64
CA LEU A 45 -12.87 9.00 3.18
C LEU A 45 -14.23 8.53 2.62
N GLU A 46 -14.76 9.28 1.67
CA GLU A 46 -15.93 8.91 0.87
C GLU A 46 -15.44 8.67 -0.57
N GLY A 47 -15.95 7.62 -1.22
CA GLY A 47 -15.52 7.25 -2.57
C GLY A 47 -14.02 6.91 -2.64
N GLY A 48 -13.47 6.26 -1.62
CA GLY A 48 -12.08 5.82 -1.63
C GLY A 48 -11.80 4.84 -2.76
N THR A 49 -10.62 4.95 -3.36
CA THR A 49 -10.17 4.06 -4.44
C THR A 49 -8.91 3.32 -4.05
N ARG A 50 -8.69 2.16 -4.66
CA ARG A 50 -7.54 1.32 -4.38
C ARG A 50 -6.35 1.65 -5.28
N VAL A 51 -5.14 1.58 -4.73
CA VAL A 51 -3.89 1.55 -5.52
C VAL A 51 -3.79 0.18 -6.24
N ALA A 52 -3.18 0.11 -7.41
CA ALA A 52 -3.00 -1.17 -8.11
C ALA A 52 -2.11 -2.12 -7.31
N TYR A 53 -2.42 -3.43 -7.30
CA TYR A 53 -1.62 -4.41 -6.54
C TYR A 53 -0.17 -4.44 -6.98
N SER A 54 0.08 -4.34 -8.29
CA SER A 54 1.41 -4.26 -8.86
C SER A 54 1.40 -3.43 -10.15
N GLY A 55 2.59 -2.99 -10.54
CA GLY A 55 2.89 -2.38 -11.83
C GLY A 55 4.28 -2.82 -12.30
N GLU A 56 4.85 -2.10 -13.27
CA GLU A 56 6.11 -2.47 -13.91
C GLU A 56 7.28 -2.62 -12.93
N ASN A 57 7.35 -1.75 -11.92
CA ASN A 57 8.48 -1.68 -11.00
C ASN A 57 8.06 -1.54 -9.52
N PHE A 58 6.80 -1.86 -9.20
CA PHE A 58 6.29 -1.81 -7.84
C PHE A 58 5.25 -2.89 -7.54
N ARG A 59 5.07 -3.21 -6.26
CA ARG A 59 3.92 -3.99 -5.75
C ARG A 59 3.46 -3.56 -4.37
N ALA A 60 2.29 -4.05 -3.97
CA ALA A 60 1.79 -3.95 -2.61
C ALA A 60 2.58 -4.89 -1.68
N TYR A 61 2.74 -4.47 -0.43
CA TYR A 61 3.44 -5.23 0.60
C TYR A 61 2.85 -6.62 0.90
N SER A 62 1.54 -6.80 0.72
CA SER A 62 0.82 -8.02 1.08
C SER A 62 -0.42 -8.21 0.23
N LEU A 63 -0.60 -9.42 -0.33
CA LEU A 63 -1.84 -9.80 -1.01
C LEU A 63 -3.02 -9.82 -0.03
N LEU A 64 -2.82 -10.31 1.19
CA LEU A 64 -3.88 -10.35 2.20
C LEU A 64 -4.28 -8.93 2.63
N GLY A 65 -3.32 -8.04 2.86
CA GLY A 65 -3.61 -6.62 3.15
C GLY A 65 -4.34 -5.93 2.00
N TYR A 66 -3.95 -6.25 0.77
CA TYR A 66 -4.60 -5.74 -0.44
C TYR A 66 -6.07 -6.19 -0.56
N LEU A 67 -6.33 -7.49 -0.38
CA LEU A 67 -7.68 -8.06 -0.42
C LEU A 67 -8.53 -7.64 0.78
N ALA A 68 -7.90 -7.37 1.92
CA ALA A 68 -8.55 -6.81 3.09
C ALA A 68 -8.95 -5.34 2.90
N GLY A 69 -8.48 -4.67 1.85
CA GLY A 69 -8.83 -3.27 1.58
C GLY A 69 -8.00 -2.27 2.37
N ARG A 70 -6.78 -2.62 2.80
CA ARG A 70 -5.86 -1.75 3.55
C ARG A 70 -5.06 -0.74 2.68
N THR A 71 -5.37 -0.70 1.39
CA THR A 71 -4.61 0.02 0.35
C THR A 71 -5.46 1.07 -0.39
N PHE A 72 -6.47 1.61 0.30
CA PHE A 72 -7.36 2.62 -0.24
C PHE A 72 -6.90 4.03 0.11
N VAL A 73 -7.05 4.93 -0.85
CA VAL A 73 -6.67 6.33 -0.78
C VAL A 73 -7.70 7.19 -1.50
N HIS A 74 -7.59 8.51 -1.32
CA HIS A 74 -8.27 9.49 -2.15
C HIS A 74 -7.85 9.35 -3.63
N SER A 75 -8.78 9.53 -4.56
CA SER A 75 -8.54 9.41 -6.02
C SER A 75 -7.35 10.22 -6.53
N SER A 76 -7.23 11.48 -6.11
CA SER A 76 -6.07 12.32 -6.46
C SER A 76 -4.73 11.75 -5.95
N VAL A 77 -4.73 11.07 -4.80
CA VAL A 77 -3.55 10.43 -4.23
C VAL A 77 -3.22 9.17 -5.03
N ARG A 78 -4.20 8.32 -5.34
CA ARG A 78 -4.01 7.16 -6.24
C ARG A 78 -3.39 7.59 -7.56
N ASP A 79 -3.92 8.64 -8.17
CA ASP A 79 -3.44 9.13 -9.47
C ASP A 79 -2.00 9.64 -9.36
N ALA A 80 -1.67 10.39 -8.30
CA ALA A 80 -0.29 10.83 -8.05
C ALA A 80 0.68 9.65 -7.85
N ILE A 81 0.23 8.58 -7.17
CA ILE A 81 1.04 7.35 -6.98
C ILE A 81 1.26 6.64 -8.31
N ARG A 82 0.20 6.43 -9.09
CA ARG A 82 0.28 5.81 -10.43
C ARG A 82 1.27 6.57 -11.32
N ASP A 83 1.10 7.89 -11.41
CA ASP A 83 1.92 8.73 -12.28
C ASP A 83 3.39 8.73 -11.82
N ALA A 84 3.64 8.75 -10.51
CA ALA A 84 5.00 8.66 -9.98
C ALA A 84 5.66 7.31 -10.27
N TYR A 85 4.93 6.20 -10.15
CA TYR A 85 5.48 4.89 -10.51
C TYR A 85 5.72 4.75 -12.00
N ALA A 86 4.85 5.31 -12.86
CA ALA A 86 5.09 5.34 -14.29
C ALA A 86 6.35 6.16 -14.65
N ASP A 87 6.60 7.28 -13.97
CA ASP A 87 7.85 8.05 -14.14
C ASP A 87 9.07 7.26 -13.65
N LEU A 88 8.97 6.57 -12.52
CA LEU A 88 10.05 5.75 -11.98
C LEU A 88 10.35 4.54 -12.86
N ALA A 89 9.34 3.88 -13.41
CA ALA A 89 9.53 2.73 -14.30
C ALA A 89 10.26 3.13 -15.58
N ARG A 90 9.97 4.31 -16.12
CA ARG A 90 10.67 4.85 -17.30
C ARG A 90 12.10 5.28 -17.01
N SER A 91 12.34 5.91 -15.86
CA SER A 91 13.66 6.48 -15.54
C SER A 91 14.61 5.49 -14.85
N HIS A 92 14.07 4.52 -14.12
CA HIS A 92 14.81 3.56 -13.30
C HIS A 92 14.10 2.19 -13.35
N PRO A 93 14.09 1.52 -14.53
CA PRO A 93 13.33 0.30 -14.74
C PRO A 93 13.82 -0.87 -13.89
N ASP A 94 15.03 -0.82 -13.32
CA ASP A 94 15.60 -1.89 -12.49
C ASP A 94 15.21 -1.79 -11.01
N LEU A 95 14.74 -0.62 -10.55
CA LEU A 95 14.33 -0.44 -9.16
C LEU A 95 13.05 -1.21 -8.87
N ARG A 96 12.94 -1.77 -7.66
CA ARG A 96 11.76 -2.55 -7.24
C ARG A 96 11.19 -1.97 -5.96
N TYR A 97 10.09 -1.25 -6.09
CA TYR A 97 9.44 -0.54 -4.99
C TYR A 97 8.34 -1.38 -4.34
N VAL A 98 8.14 -1.16 -3.04
CA VAL A 98 6.98 -1.71 -2.35
C VAL A 98 6.21 -0.57 -1.71
N TYR A 99 4.91 -0.48 -1.97
CA TYR A 99 4.03 0.37 -1.18
C TYR A 99 3.32 -0.47 -0.12
N ALA A 100 3.26 0.07 1.08
CA ALA A 100 2.70 -0.59 2.24
C ALA A 100 1.25 -0.14 2.46
N GLU A 101 0.92 0.22 3.68
CA GLU A 101 -0.46 0.47 4.08
C GLU A 101 -0.89 1.90 3.75
N ALA A 102 -2.18 2.09 3.47
CA ALA A 102 -2.72 3.39 3.07
C ALA A 102 -4.01 3.77 3.79
N GLY A 103 -4.95 2.85 3.98
CA GLY A 103 -6.22 3.17 4.64
C GLY A 103 -7.36 2.27 4.16
N TRP A 104 -8.50 2.39 4.84
CA TRP A 104 -9.75 1.71 4.48
C TRP A 104 -10.48 2.41 3.33
N PRO A 105 -11.37 1.72 2.59
CA PRO A 105 -12.17 2.33 1.54
C PRO A 105 -13.01 3.53 2.02
N TRP A 106 -13.38 3.53 3.31
CA TRP A 106 -14.16 4.57 3.98
C TRP A 106 -13.32 5.44 4.94
N GLY A 107 -12.01 5.22 5.01
CA GLY A 107 -11.14 5.91 5.98
C GLY A 107 -11.42 5.54 7.43
N GLY A 108 -11.25 6.49 8.36
CA GLY A 108 -11.42 6.29 9.80
C GLY A 108 -10.23 5.61 10.49
N PRO A 109 -10.38 5.20 11.76
CA PRO A 109 -9.31 4.57 12.53
C PRO A 109 -8.72 3.34 11.83
N PHE A 110 -7.39 3.31 11.73
CA PHE A 110 -6.67 2.33 10.91
C PHE A 110 -5.58 1.59 11.71
N PRO A 111 -5.94 0.72 12.66
CA PRO A 111 -4.96 0.04 13.49
C PRO A 111 -4.00 -0.84 12.67
N PRO A 112 -2.74 -0.99 13.12
CA PRO A 112 -2.15 -0.38 14.32
C PRO A 112 -1.72 1.09 14.13
N HIS A 113 -1.93 1.67 12.95
CA HIS A 113 -1.55 3.06 12.67
C HIS A 113 -2.47 4.05 13.37
N LYS A 114 -1.87 5.18 13.77
CA LYS A 114 -2.60 6.33 14.30
C LYS A 114 -3.09 7.27 13.21
N THR A 115 -2.53 7.18 12.01
CA THR A 115 -2.83 8.04 10.85
C THR A 115 -3.71 7.29 9.84
N HIS A 116 -3.64 7.64 8.53
CA HIS A 116 -4.36 6.98 7.43
C HIS A 116 -5.89 7.17 7.40
N ALA A 117 -6.44 8.04 8.26
CA ALA A 117 -7.89 8.13 8.44
C ALA A 117 -8.65 8.82 7.30
N ASN A 118 -8.04 9.74 6.56
CA ASN A 118 -8.72 10.55 5.54
C ASN A 118 -8.33 10.20 4.10
N GLY A 119 -7.55 9.12 3.89
CA GLY A 119 -7.13 8.69 2.56
C GLY A 119 -6.01 9.51 1.91
N THR A 120 -5.29 10.35 2.68
CA THR A 120 -4.15 11.14 2.16
C THR A 120 -2.77 10.69 2.61
N ALA A 121 -2.67 9.52 3.25
CA ALA A 121 -1.42 8.95 3.70
C ALA A 121 -1.22 7.56 3.09
N VAL A 122 0.02 7.25 2.72
CA VAL A 122 0.43 5.94 2.22
C VAL A 122 1.90 5.74 2.57
N ASP A 123 2.22 4.54 3.02
CA ASP A 123 3.59 4.16 3.36
C ASP A 123 4.30 3.57 2.15
N PHE A 124 5.58 3.92 1.99
CA PHE A 124 6.42 3.44 0.90
C PHE A 124 7.75 2.90 1.44
N MET A 125 8.04 1.66 1.07
CA MET A 125 9.32 1.02 1.27
C MET A 125 10.18 1.25 0.03
N VAL A 126 11.44 1.59 0.27
CA VAL A 126 12.41 1.93 -0.77
C VAL A 126 13.23 0.70 -1.12
N PRO A 127 13.61 0.48 -2.40
CA PRO A 127 14.48 -0.62 -2.79
C PRO A 127 15.73 -0.73 -1.92
N VAL A 128 16.18 -1.97 -1.72
CA VAL A 128 17.43 -2.30 -1.03
C VAL A 128 18.33 -3.08 -1.97
N ARG A 129 19.60 -3.21 -1.59
CA ARG A 129 20.58 -4.03 -2.27
C ARG A 129 20.94 -5.23 -1.41
N THR A 130 21.13 -6.37 -2.02
CA THR A 130 21.75 -7.54 -1.37
C THR A 130 23.25 -7.32 -1.19
N THR A 131 23.91 -8.20 -0.43
CA THR A 131 25.36 -8.14 -0.16
C THR A 131 26.22 -8.24 -1.42
N ASP A 132 25.73 -8.88 -2.49
CA ASP A 132 26.35 -8.95 -3.82
C ASP A 132 26.03 -7.72 -4.70
N GLY A 133 25.26 -6.75 -4.19
CA GLY A 133 24.93 -5.49 -4.84
C GLY A 133 23.68 -5.50 -5.72
N ALA A 134 23.00 -6.64 -5.85
CA ALA A 134 21.78 -6.74 -6.66
C ALA A 134 20.61 -5.95 -6.05
N ILE A 135 19.85 -5.25 -6.88
CA ILE A 135 18.68 -4.49 -6.45
C ILE A 135 17.54 -5.46 -6.16
N THR A 136 16.91 -5.29 -5.00
CA THR A 136 15.74 -6.08 -4.61
C THR A 136 14.73 -5.24 -3.85
N GLU A 137 13.54 -5.79 -3.69
CA GLU A 137 12.51 -5.23 -2.83
C GLU A 137 12.90 -5.40 -1.36
N VAL A 138 12.41 -4.49 -0.52
CA VAL A 138 12.40 -4.73 0.92
C VAL A 138 11.58 -6.00 1.19
N PRO A 139 12.11 -6.98 1.94
CA PRO A 139 11.35 -8.18 2.22
C PRO A 139 10.13 -7.82 3.06
N THR A 140 8.95 -8.27 2.63
CA THR A 140 7.67 -8.00 3.30
C THR A 140 6.95 -9.30 3.60
N ASN A 141 7.04 -9.79 4.84
CA ASN A 141 6.35 -11.00 5.28
C ASN A 141 5.83 -10.85 6.71
N ALA A 142 4.99 -11.77 7.17
CA ALA A 142 4.41 -11.66 8.51
C ALA A 142 5.46 -11.70 9.64
N LEU A 143 6.56 -12.44 9.47
CA LEU A 143 7.61 -12.58 10.49
C LEU A 143 8.37 -11.27 10.74
N ASN A 144 8.57 -10.45 9.69
CA ASN A 144 9.21 -9.15 9.80
C ASN A 144 8.21 -7.98 9.86
N LYS A 145 6.98 -8.24 10.31
CA LYS A 145 5.88 -7.25 10.36
C LYS A 145 5.75 -6.52 9.04
N TYR A 146 5.78 -7.25 7.93
CA TYR A 146 5.71 -6.72 6.57
C TYR A 146 6.81 -5.69 6.22
N GLY A 147 8.00 -5.82 6.79
CA GLY A 147 9.13 -4.91 6.59
C GLY A 147 9.30 -3.88 7.70
N TYR A 148 8.28 -3.64 8.55
CA TYR A 148 8.39 -2.68 9.66
C TYR A 148 9.28 -3.16 10.81
N ALA A 149 9.67 -4.45 10.85
CA ALA A 149 10.63 -4.96 11.83
C ALA A 149 12.08 -4.89 11.34
N LEU A 150 12.34 -4.39 10.12
CA LEU A 150 13.70 -4.18 9.63
C LEU A 150 14.27 -2.91 10.22
N GLU A 151 15.38 -3.04 10.93
CA GLU A 151 16.15 -1.92 11.46
C GLU A 151 17.46 -1.83 10.69
N PHE A 152 17.73 -0.65 10.14
CA PHE A 152 18.96 -0.36 9.44
C PHE A 152 19.90 0.43 10.35
N ASP A 153 21.18 0.04 10.38
CA ASP A 153 22.20 0.79 11.10
C ASP A 153 22.50 2.16 10.46
N ARG A 154 23.43 2.92 11.04
CA ARG A 154 23.82 4.24 10.52
C ARG A 154 24.44 4.19 9.13
N GLN A 155 24.96 3.03 8.72
CA GLN A 155 25.51 2.78 7.40
C GLN A 155 24.42 2.30 6.42
N GLY A 156 23.19 2.06 6.90
CA GLY A 156 22.07 1.59 6.12
C GLY A 156 22.06 0.08 5.92
N ARG A 157 22.63 -0.71 6.84
CA ARG A 157 22.68 -2.18 6.75
C ARG A 157 21.66 -2.84 7.68
N SER A 158 21.01 -3.91 7.22
CA SER A 158 20.12 -4.77 7.99
C SER A 158 20.22 -6.21 7.49
N GLY A 159 20.92 -7.07 8.23
CA GLY A 159 21.24 -8.43 7.76
C GLY A 159 21.94 -8.40 6.40
N ASP A 160 21.37 -9.09 5.41
CA ASP A 160 21.89 -9.17 4.04
C ASP A 160 21.51 -7.98 3.15
N TYR A 161 20.89 -6.94 3.72
CA TYR A 161 20.36 -5.80 2.96
C TYR A 161 21.10 -4.50 3.26
N GLN A 162 21.24 -3.68 2.23
CA GLN A 162 21.80 -2.33 2.27
C GLN A 162 20.81 -1.35 1.64
N ILE A 163 20.56 -0.21 2.28
CA ILE A 163 19.73 0.86 1.72
C ILE A 163 20.34 1.36 0.40
N ASP A 164 19.53 1.42 -0.65
CA ASP A 164 19.91 2.06 -1.92
C ASP A 164 19.68 3.58 -1.82
N TRP A 165 20.62 4.31 -1.23
CA TRP A 165 20.49 5.75 -0.96
C TRP A 165 20.08 6.60 -2.18
N PRO A 166 20.63 6.39 -3.39
CA PRO A 166 20.14 7.07 -4.59
C PRO A 166 18.64 6.94 -4.81
N CYS A 167 18.03 5.77 -4.53
CA CYS A 167 16.61 5.54 -4.73
C CYS A 167 15.71 6.39 -3.79
N ILE A 168 16.21 6.72 -2.60
CA ILE A 168 15.54 7.65 -1.68
C ILE A 168 15.55 9.08 -2.22
N CYS A 169 16.51 9.46 -3.06
CA CYS A 169 16.60 10.80 -3.64
C CYS A 169 15.77 10.95 -4.93
N TRP A 170 15.51 9.86 -5.66
CA TRP A 170 14.60 9.85 -6.82
C TRP A 170 13.11 10.05 -6.43
N ARG A 171 12.83 9.90 -5.14
CA ARG A 171 11.55 10.09 -4.41
C ARG A 171 10.95 11.50 -4.66
N TRP A 172 10.00 11.57 -5.59
CA TRP A 172 8.94 12.59 -5.71
C TRP A 172 9.31 14.04 -6.09
N ARG A 173 10.05 14.25 -7.19
CA ARG A 173 10.23 15.62 -7.72
C ARG A 173 8.97 16.26 -8.33
N ARG A 174 7.82 15.58 -8.45
CA ARG A 174 6.70 16.07 -9.29
C ARG A 174 5.21 15.98 -8.85
N PRO A 175 4.76 15.67 -7.61
CA PRO A 175 3.32 15.74 -7.31
C PRO A 175 2.90 16.94 -6.45
N ARG A 176 3.46 18.15 -6.62
CA ARG A 176 3.10 19.29 -5.73
C ARG A 176 1.88 20.12 -6.15
N ARG A 177 1.39 20.00 -7.39
CA ARG A 177 0.32 20.91 -7.87
C ARG A 177 -1.12 20.39 -7.71
N ARG A 178 -1.36 19.09 -7.48
CA ARG A 178 -2.74 18.53 -7.42
C ARG A 178 -3.23 18.09 -6.03
N MET A 179 -2.34 17.85 -5.06
CA MET A 179 -2.75 17.33 -3.74
C MET A 179 -3.35 18.39 -2.80
N ALA A 180 -2.92 19.65 -2.89
CA ALA A 180 -3.29 20.69 -1.93
C ALA A 180 -4.78 21.10 -1.96
N CYS A 181 -5.54 20.73 -3.00
CA CYS A 181 -6.95 21.10 -3.11
C CYS A 181 -7.93 20.03 -2.60
N ALA A 182 -7.48 18.81 -2.30
CA ALA A 182 -8.40 17.68 -2.08
C ALA A 182 -9.05 17.67 -0.69
N CYS A 183 -8.31 18.02 0.36
CA CYS A 183 -8.82 17.99 1.74
C CYS A 183 -8.78 19.40 2.32
N ARG A 184 -9.80 20.20 2.04
CA ARG A 184 -10.07 21.39 2.86
C ARG A 184 -10.79 20.93 4.15
N PRO A 185 -10.43 21.50 5.31
CA PRO A 185 -11.10 21.21 6.58
C PRO A 185 -12.60 21.53 6.52
#